data_AF-A0A1H6WA99-F1
#
_entry.id   AF-A0A1H6WA99-F1
#
_cell.length_a   1.000
_cell.length_b   1.000
_cell.length_c   1.000
_cell.angle_alpha   90.00
_cell.angle_beta   90.00
_cell.angle_gamma   90.00
#
_symmetry.space_group_name_H-M   'P 1'
#
loop_
_entity.id
_entity.type
_entity.pdbx_description
1 polymer ?
#
loop_
_entity_poly.entity_id
_entity_poly.type
_entity_poly.pdbx_seq_one_letter_code
_entity_poly.pdbx_strand_id
1 'polypeptide(L)'
;MKLKFLFVLFVLFNALNLSANSNTLNFKNTEDYSFQIISSDTLIPKNFWQKDAVKITFVPTVFFGATAVTWNGREHILETRNKYIPEFKNTFDDYLQYGPGALAFGLKAAGVKGRNNMRRSIYNYAGSMLITGLFVNSLKYTTKVMRPDGSTANSWPSGHAATAFSNAAFLDKEYGLVNPAYSITGYGMAIMTGVGRSINNRHWSSDILAGAGFGILSTNLAYFFIDKIYGNQGDNLSLLSKFEGNENPSFLAVKLGASFNSNNLLELHKDGPDAKVGWEAGFEGAYFFNKSIGIGGDFTISGYPLSQNNVNGLENPEVFKDYNLSYTSSALGFMNFGIGPYYAFHFSDSFNLMLKTTAGYAFGATGKIEAKQNDSTIFLPDTIKDNMTVASYKPHSSFRWSAGSSLTYNLTDQLGLTLYVDYSSTKPTIIYTPENPLLNLDSNKPNSNKADLHYVASGLRLTAYF
;
A
#
# COMPACT_ATOMS: atom_id res chain seq x y z
N MET A 1 17.28 8.49 17.64
CA MET A 1 16.07 7.94 16.97
C MET A 1 16.32 6.62 16.20
N LYS A 2 17.53 6.36 15.67
CA LYS A 2 17.85 5.15 14.88
C LYS A 2 17.87 3.82 15.66
N LEU A 3 18.11 3.84 16.97
CA LEU A 3 18.27 2.61 17.78
C LEU A 3 16.94 1.95 18.18
N LYS A 4 15.84 2.71 18.25
CA LYS A 4 14.52 2.18 18.63
C LYS A 4 13.86 1.36 17.50
N PHE A 5 14.15 1.70 16.24
CA PHE A 5 13.65 0.95 15.08
C PHE A 5 14.34 -0.40 14.92
N LEU A 6 15.65 -0.46 15.17
CA LEU A 6 16.41 -1.73 15.16
C LEU A 6 15.96 -2.68 16.28
N PHE A 7 15.60 -2.14 17.45
CA PHE A 7 15.11 -2.93 18.57
C PHE A 7 13.72 -3.55 18.29
N VAL A 8 12.82 -2.82 17.62
CA VAL A 8 11.52 -3.36 17.19
C VAL A 8 11.71 -4.45 16.12
N LEU A 9 12.65 -4.26 15.18
CA LEU A 9 12.98 -5.29 14.19
C LEU A 9 13.60 -6.54 14.84
N PHE A 10 14.47 -6.36 15.83
CA PHE A 10 15.10 -7.44 16.59
C PHE A 10 14.10 -8.23 17.43
N VAL A 11 13.12 -7.57 18.04
CA VAL A 11 12.03 -8.22 18.79
C VAL A 11 11.11 -9.02 17.86
N LEU A 12 10.80 -8.48 16.66
CA LEU A 12 10.05 -9.22 15.64
C LEU A 12 10.83 -10.44 15.10
N PHE A 13 12.14 -10.32 14.94
CA PHE A 13 13.01 -11.40 14.46
C PHE A 13 13.16 -12.54 15.49
N ASN A 14 13.22 -12.22 16.78
CA ASN A 14 13.28 -13.24 17.84
C ASN A 14 11.92 -13.90 18.10
N ALA A 15 10.80 -13.21 17.88
CA ALA A 15 9.46 -13.79 18.00
C ALA A 15 9.17 -14.84 16.91
N LEU A 16 9.80 -14.74 15.74
CA LEU A 16 9.67 -15.70 14.63
C LEU A 16 10.47 -17.00 14.84
N ASN A 17 11.54 -16.97 15.63
CA ASN A 17 12.40 -18.15 15.83
C ASN A 17 11.87 -19.14 16.89
N LEU A 18 10.77 -18.84 17.57
CA LEU A 18 10.28 -19.67 18.69
C LEU A 18 9.20 -20.71 18.33
N SER A 19 8.96 -20.98 17.03
CA SER A 19 7.92 -21.93 16.59
C SER A 19 8.42 -23.13 15.78
N ALA A 20 9.73 -23.35 15.70
CA ALA A 20 10.32 -24.48 14.98
C ALA A 20 11.04 -25.43 15.93
N ASN A 21 10.27 -26.16 16.77
CA ASN A 21 10.77 -27.39 17.37
C ASN A 21 9.62 -28.30 17.82
N SER A 22 9.04 -29.05 16.89
CA SER A 22 8.23 -30.23 17.24
C SER A 22 9.08 -31.46 16.97
N ASN A 23 9.64 -32.01 18.04
CA ASN A 23 10.34 -33.30 18.04
C ASN A 23 9.41 -34.41 17.53
N THR A 24 9.82 -35.08 16.47
CA THR A 24 9.23 -36.34 16.00
C THR A 24 9.63 -37.47 16.94
N LEU A 25 8.70 -37.97 17.75
CA LEU A 25 8.83 -39.24 18.46
C LEU A 25 8.12 -40.33 17.65
N ASN A 26 8.90 -41.26 17.11
CA ASN A 26 8.40 -42.48 16.48
C ASN A 26 7.95 -43.47 17.56
N PHE A 27 6.68 -43.88 17.52
CA PHE A 27 6.23 -45.10 18.22
C PHE A 27 5.67 -46.11 17.22
N LYS A 28 6.16 -47.34 17.33
CA LYS A 28 5.80 -48.50 16.52
C LYS A 28 4.77 -49.34 17.27
N ASN A 29 3.71 -49.72 16.54
CA ASN A 29 2.83 -50.87 16.68
C ASN A 29 1.76 -50.97 17.79
N THR A 30 0.52 -51.09 17.28
CA THR A 30 -0.57 -52.05 17.58
C THR A 30 -1.09 -52.19 19.01
N GLU A 31 -2.33 -51.72 19.23
CA GLU A 31 -3.48 -52.54 19.66
C GLU A 31 -4.78 -51.72 19.58
N ASP A 32 -5.89 -52.41 19.24
CA ASP A 32 -7.24 -51.86 19.10
C ASP A 32 -7.76 -51.32 20.44
N TYR A 33 -7.74 -50.00 20.59
CA TYR A 33 -8.56 -49.30 21.58
C TYR A 33 -9.39 -48.25 20.85
N SER A 34 -10.70 -48.28 21.11
CA SER A 34 -11.64 -47.24 20.69
C SER A 34 -11.28 -45.91 21.35
N PHE A 35 -10.34 -45.18 20.75
CA PHE A 35 -9.98 -43.84 21.16
C PHE A 35 -11.15 -42.91 20.82
N GLN A 36 -11.95 -42.57 21.83
CA GLN A 36 -12.58 -41.26 21.84
C GLN A 36 -11.43 -40.26 21.75
N ILE A 37 -11.26 -39.62 20.58
CA ILE A 37 -10.36 -38.49 20.42
C ILE A 37 -10.92 -37.38 21.32
N ILE A 38 -10.52 -37.38 22.59
CA ILE A 38 -10.58 -36.20 23.42
C ILE A 38 -9.68 -35.21 22.70
N SER A 39 -10.29 -34.19 22.08
CA SER A 39 -9.57 -33.13 21.40
C SER A 39 -8.44 -32.64 22.31
N SER A 40 -7.19 -32.80 21.88
CA SER A 40 -5.99 -32.37 22.63
C SER A 40 -5.99 -30.88 23.00
N ASP A 41 -6.90 -30.10 22.39
CA ASP A 41 -7.14 -28.67 22.65
C ASP A 41 -7.54 -28.34 24.10
N THR A 42 -7.99 -29.31 24.91
CA THR A 42 -8.38 -29.09 26.31
C THR A 42 -7.28 -29.32 27.34
N LEU A 43 -6.17 -29.99 26.99
CA LEU A 43 -5.17 -30.46 27.98
C LEU A 43 -3.89 -29.62 28.04
N ILE A 44 -3.57 -28.85 27.00
CA ILE A 44 -2.38 -27.98 26.97
C ILE A 44 -2.85 -26.52 27.08
N PRO A 45 -2.41 -25.75 28.10
CA PRO A 45 -2.77 -24.35 28.19
C PRO A 45 -2.26 -23.61 26.95
N LYS A 46 -3.18 -22.98 26.22
CA LYS A 46 -2.84 -22.19 25.02
C LYS A 46 -1.82 -21.11 25.40
N ASN A 47 -0.72 -21.04 24.64
CA ASN A 47 0.25 -19.95 24.74
C ASN A 47 -0.45 -18.59 24.53
N PHE A 48 0.12 -17.50 25.04
CA PHE A 48 -0.46 -16.15 24.91
C PHE A 48 -0.90 -15.83 23.46
N TRP A 49 -0.04 -16.12 22.49
CA TRP A 49 -0.29 -15.91 21.05
C TRP A 49 -1.38 -16.83 20.45
N GLN A 50 -1.68 -17.93 21.11
CA GLN A 50 -2.68 -18.90 20.66
C GLN A 50 -4.09 -18.59 21.17
N LYS A 51 -4.23 -17.67 22.15
CA LYS A 51 -5.51 -17.25 22.70
C LYS A 51 -6.34 -16.52 21.64
N ASP A 52 -7.62 -16.87 21.54
CA ASP A 52 -8.52 -16.34 20.51
C ASP A 52 -8.64 -14.81 20.58
N ALA A 53 -8.68 -14.25 21.80
CA ALA A 53 -8.67 -12.80 22.01
C ALA A 53 -7.45 -12.14 21.36
N VAL A 54 -6.25 -12.71 21.53
CA VAL A 54 -5.00 -12.15 20.97
C VAL A 54 -5.01 -12.26 19.43
N LYS A 55 -5.42 -13.40 18.88
CA LYS A 55 -5.55 -13.57 17.42
C LYS A 55 -6.54 -12.59 16.80
N ILE A 56 -7.64 -12.29 17.49
CA ILE A 56 -8.66 -11.34 17.03
C ILE A 56 -8.16 -9.90 17.09
N THR A 57 -7.47 -9.51 18.17
CA THR A 57 -7.18 -8.10 18.46
C THR A 57 -5.79 -7.63 18.08
N PHE A 58 -4.80 -8.52 17.92
CA PHE A 58 -3.40 -8.12 17.71
C PHE A 58 -3.21 -7.15 16.54
N VAL A 59 -3.65 -7.54 15.33
CA VAL A 59 -3.52 -6.70 14.13
C VAL A 59 -4.32 -5.38 14.27
N PRO A 60 -5.61 -5.39 14.67
CA PRO A 60 -6.34 -4.15 14.97
C PRO A 60 -5.63 -3.23 15.96
N THR A 61 -5.07 -3.76 17.05
CA THR A 61 -4.34 -2.98 18.05
C THR A 61 -3.10 -2.31 17.47
N VAL A 62 -2.38 -2.96 16.56
CA VAL A 62 -1.25 -2.33 15.84
C VAL A 62 -1.74 -1.13 15.02
N PHE A 63 -2.85 -1.26 14.30
CA PHE A 63 -3.44 -0.14 13.53
C PHE A 63 -3.95 1.00 14.41
N PHE A 64 -4.56 0.69 15.57
CA PHE A 64 -4.98 1.71 16.53
C PHE A 64 -3.77 2.42 17.17
N GLY A 65 -2.69 1.69 17.47
CA GLY A 65 -1.44 2.28 17.92
C GLY A 65 -0.83 3.22 16.87
N ALA A 66 -0.79 2.80 15.60
CA ALA A 66 -0.32 3.63 14.50
C ALA A 66 -1.20 4.88 14.30
N THR A 67 -2.52 4.76 14.48
CA THR A 67 -3.46 5.89 14.48
C THR A 67 -3.09 6.90 15.56
N ALA A 68 -2.85 6.44 16.79
CA ALA A 68 -2.51 7.31 17.92
C ALA A 68 -1.18 8.06 17.69
N VAL A 69 -0.16 7.35 17.18
CA VAL A 69 1.15 7.93 16.87
C VAL A 69 1.07 8.99 15.76
N THR A 70 0.22 8.77 14.75
CA THR A 70 0.11 9.66 13.59
C THR A 70 -0.88 10.82 13.80
N TRP A 71 -1.68 10.80 14.87
CA TRP A 71 -2.77 11.76 15.10
C TRP A 71 -2.30 13.22 15.14
N ASN A 72 -1.26 13.51 15.93
CA ASN A 72 -0.76 14.88 16.10
C ASN A 72 0.12 15.37 14.93
N GLY A 73 0.53 14.47 14.04
CA GLY A 73 1.36 14.78 12.86
C GLY A 73 0.60 14.72 11.54
N ARG A 74 -0.73 14.58 11.59
CA ARG A 74 -1.56 14.35 10.41
C ARG A 74 -1.60 15.55 9.47
N GLU A 75 -1.49 16.77 9.98
CA GLU A 75 -1.39 18.00 9.18
C GLU A 75 -0.07 18.02 8.41
N HIS A 76 1.05 17.63 9.03
CA HIS A 76 2.33 17.52 8.33
C HIS A 76 2.31 16.44 7.23
N ILE A 77 1.64 15.29 7.48
CA ILE A 77 1.44 14.25 6.45
C ILE A 77 0.57 14.80 5.30
N LEU A 78 -0.46 15.58 5.62
CA LEU A 78 -1.34 16.23 4.65
C LEU A 78 -0.58 17.24 3.80
N GLU A 79 0.19 18.13 4.41
CA GLU A 79 1.02 19.14 3.75
C GLU A 79 2.07 18.50 2.85
N THR A 80 2.78 17.50 3.39
CA THR A 80 3.74 16.71 2.63
C THR A 80 3.05 16.10 1.42
N ARG A 81 1.92 15.41 1.61
CA ARG A 81 1.18 14.78 0.50
C ARG A 81 0.63 15.80 -0.50
N ASN A 82 0.08 16.94 -0.08
CA ASN A 82 -0.37 18.01 -0.98
C ASN A 82 0.79 18.58 -1.80
N LYS A 83 1.97 18.68 -1.19
CA LYS A 83 3.18 18.98 -1.93
C LYS A 83 3.48 17.90 -2.96
N TYR A 84 3.18 16.62 -2.75
CA TYR A 84 3.40 15.59 -3.78
C TYR A 84 2.28 15.49 -4.83
N ILE A 85 1.02 15.72 -4.45
CA ILE A 85 -0.17 15.43 -5.24
C ILE A 85 -1.30 16.43 -4.87
N PRO A 86 -1.31 17.66 -5.41
CA PRO A 86 -2.21 18.72 -4.95
C PRO A 86 -3.65 18.62 -5.46
N GLU A 87 -3.87 18.07 -6.66
CA GLU A 87 -5.20 18.09 -7.33
C GLU A 87 -5.71 16.70 -7.75
N PHE A 88 -5.19 15.64 -7.16
CA PHE A 88 -5.69 14.31 -7.50
C PHE A 88 -7.14 14.16 -7.04
N LYS A 89 -8.02 13.97 -8.03
CA LYS A 89 -9.42 13.62 -7.84
C LYS A 89 -9.74 12.46 -8.78
N ASN A 90 -9.90 11.28 -8.20
CA ASN A 90 -10.34 10.09 -8.91
C ASN A 90 -11.31 9.31 -8.01
N THR A 91 -12.27 8.61 -8.59
CA THR A 91 -13.30 7.84 -7.88
C THR A 91 -13.01 6.33 -7.86
N PHE A 92 -11.87 5.87 -8.37
CA PHE A 92 -11.52 4.45 -8.40
C PHE A 92 -11.63 3.79 -7.01
N ASP A 93 -11.31 4.55 -5.96
CA ASP A 93 -11.35 4.13 -4.57
C ASP A 93 -12.78 3.99 -4.02
N ASP A 94 -13.80 4.58 -4.64
CA ASP A 94 -15.21 4.36 -4.27
C ASP A 94 -15.66 2.94 -4.63
N TYR A 95 -15.10 2.37 -5.69
CA TYR A 95 -15.42 1.03 -6.18
C TYR A 95 -14.48 -0.04 -5.63
N LEU A 96 -13.17 0.25 -5.60
CA LEU A 96 -12.14 -0.72 -5.21
C LEU A 96 -12.31 -1.26 -3.79
N GLN A 97 -12.97 -0.51 -2.90
CA GLN A 97 -13.25 -0.96 -1.52
C GLN A 97 -14.07 -2.26 -1.45
N TYR A 98 -14.85 -2.57 -2.49
CA TYR A 98 -15.66 -3.79 -2.58
C TYR A 98 -14.94 -4.92 -3.34
N GLY A 99 -13.80 -4.62 -3.96
CA GLY A 99 -13.01 -5.53 -4.79
C GLY A 99 -12.71 -6.87 -4.10
N PRO A 100 -12.18 -6.90 -2.86
CA PRO A 100 -11.86 -8.17 -2.20
C PRO A 100 -13.10 -9.03 -1.91
N GLY A 101 -14.22 -8.40 -1.53
CA GLY A 101 -15.48 -9.11 -1.27
C GLY A 101 -16.07 -9.69 -2.56
N ALA A 102 -16.06 -8.92 -3.64
CA ALA A 102 -16.47 -9.36 -4.97
C ALA A 102 -15.60 -10.52 -5.47
N LEU A 103 -14.27 -10.46 -5.25
CA LEU A 103 -13.34 -11.52 -5.59
C LEU A 103 -13.64 -12.81 -4.80
N ALA A 104 -13.88 -12.72 -3.49
CA ALA A 104 -14.22 -13.87 -2.65
C ALA A 104 -15.47 -14.61 -3.15
N PHE A 105 -16.53 -13.87 -3.50
CA PHE A 105 -17.76 -14.48 -4.04
C PHE A 105 -17.59 -14.95 -5.48
N GLY A 106 -16.81 -14.24 -6.30
CA GLY A 106 -16.48 -14.65 -7.67
C GLY A 106 -15.74 -15.97 -7.71
N LEU A 107 -14.72 -16.15 -6.85
CA LEU A 107 -14.00 -17.43 -6.69
C LEU A 107 -14.95 -18.55 -6.29
N LYS A 108 -15.87 -18.29 -5.35
CA LYS A 108 -16.84 -19.28 -4.90
C LYS A 108 -17.84 -19.65 -6.00
N ALA A 109 -18.32 -18.67 -6.77
CA ALA A 109 -19.19 -18.89 -7.92
C ALA A 109 -18.49 -19.67 -9.04
N ALA A 110 -17.17 -19.46 -9.21
CA ALA A 110 -16.32 -20.22 -10.13
C ALA A 110 -15.97 -21.64 -9.62
N GLY A 111 -16.47 -22.05 -8.44
CA GLY A 111 -16.26 -23.37 -7.88
C GLY A 111 -14.96 -23.55 -7.09
N VAL A 112 -14.18 -22.48 -6.85
CA VAL A 112 -12.98 -22.53 -6.01
C VAL A 112 -13.40 -22.75 -4.55
N LYS A 113 -13.00 -23.89 -3.99
CA LYS A 113 -13.33 -24.27 -2.62
C LYS A 113 -12.52 -23.43 -1.63
N GLY A 114 -13.21 -22.51 -0.97
CA GLY A 114 -12.67 -21.78 0.19
C GLY A 114 -12.96 -22.48 1.52
N ARG A 115 -12.62 -21.81 2.62
CA ARG A 115 -12.81 -22.26 4.00
C ARG A 115 -14.25 -22.66 4.29
N ASN A 116 -15.24 -21.87 3.85
CA ASN A 116 -16.63 -22.11 4.18
C ASN A 116 -17.50 -22.35 2.94
N ASN A 117 -18.62 -23.07 3.12
CA ASN A 117 -19.66 -23.15 2.10
C ASN A 117 -20.33 -21.78 1.85
N MET A 118 -21.08 -21.66 0.75
CA MET A 118 -21.71 -20.39 0.33
C MET A 118 -22.57 -19.77 1.43
N ARG A 119 -23.41 -20.57 2.10
CA ARG A 119 -24.32 -20.10 3.15
C ARG A 119 -23.57 -19.50 4.34
N ARG A 120 -22.59 -20.23 4.89
CA ARG A 120 -21.77 -19.75 6.02
C ARG A 120 -20.94 -18.53 5.62
N SER A 121 -20.43 -18.49 4.39
CA SER A 121 -19.71 -17.32 3.85
C SER A 121 -20.59 -16.08 3.78
N ILE A 122 -21.86 -16.21 3.36
CA ILE A 122 -22.83 -15.10 3.34
C ILE A 122 -23.06 -14.57 4.75
N TYR A 123 -23.25 -15.43 5.75
CA TYR A 123 -23.42 -14.98 7.13
C TYR A 123 -22.15 -14.30 7.67
N ASN A 124 -20.97 -14.87 7.42
CA ASN A 124 -19.69 -14.28 7.80
C ASN A 124 -19.52 -12.89 7.19
N TYR A 125 -19.80 -12.76 5.91
CA TYR A 125 -19.74 -11.49 5.18
C TYR A 125 -20.74 -10.46 5.75
N ALA A 126 -22.01 -10.85 5.88
CA ALA A 126 -23.06 -9.99 6.40
C ALA A 126 -22.75 -9.52 7.82
N GLY A 127 -22.32 -10.43 8.70
CA GLY A 127 -21.88 -10.09 10.06
C GLY A 127 -20.71 -9.12 10.07
N SER A 128 -19.70 -9.35 9.21
CA SER A 128 -18.53 -8.47 9.09
C SER A 128 -18.93 -7.06 8.68
N MET A 129 -19.78 -6.92 7.66
CA MET A 129 -20.25 -5.63 7.16
C MET A 129 -21.17 -4.91 8.16
N LEU A 130 -22.04 -5.63 8.85
CA LEU A 130 -22.90 -5.07 9.90
C LEU A 130 -22.07 -4.50 11.05
N ILE A 131 -21.11 -5.26 11.60
CA ILE A 131 -20.25 -4.81 12.69
C ILE A 131 -19.38 -3.63 12.21
N THR A 132 -18.87 -3.68 10.98
CA THR A 132 -18.09 -2.57 10.38
C THR A 132 -18.92 -1.28 10.32
N GLY A 133 -20.14 -1.38 9.79
CA GLY A 133 -21.06 -0.25 9.67
C GLY A 133 -21.45 0.33 11.03
N LEU A 134 -21.67 -0.51 12.04
CA LEU A 134 -21.95 -0.07 13.41
C LEU A 134 -20.78 0.71 13.99
N PHE A 135 -19.56 0.15 14.01
CA PHE A 135 -18.41 0.86 14.56
C PHE A 135 -18.14 2.19 13.86
N VAL A 136 -18.10 2.19 12.53
CA VAL A 136 -17.76 3.39 11.75
C VAL A 136 -18.81 4.47 11.94
N ASN A 137 -20.09 4.15 11.77
CA ASN A 137 -21.14 5.18 11.84
C ASN A 137 -21.29 5.73 13.25
N SER A 138 -21.29 4.87 14.28
CA SER A 138 -21.33 5.34 15.67
C SER A 138 -20.20 6.33 15.96
N LEU A 139 -18.96 5.99 15.61
CA LEU A 139 -17.82 6.88 15.88
C LEU A 139 -17.84 8.16 15.05
N LYS A 140 -18.24 8.10 13.77
CA LYS A 140 -18.33 9.28 12.89
C LYS A 140 -19.32 10.30 13.44
N TYR A 141 -20.51 9.86 13.82
CA TYR A 141 -21.56 10.76 14.30
C TYR A 141 -21.34 11.25 15.73
N THR A 142 -20.52 10.55 16.53
CA THR A 142 -20.11 11.00 17.87
C THR A 142 -18.94 11.96 17.83
N THR A 143 -17.86 11.65 17.10
CA THR A 143 -16.60 12.44 17.15
C THR A 143 -16.61 13.66 16.26
N LYS A 144 -17.37 13.64 15.15
CA LYS A 144 -17.55 14.77 14.22
C LYS A 144 -16.24 15.43 13.76
N VAL A 145 -15.20 14.62 13.53
CA VAL A 145 -13.90 15.12 13.06
C VAL A 145 -14.05 15.74 11.65
N MET A 146 -13.54 16.96 11.46
CA MET A 146 -13.55 17.65 10.17
C MET A 146 -12.63 16.94 9.17
N ARG A 147 -13.08 16.81 7.93
CA ARG A 147 -12.26 16.27 6.83
C ARG A 147 -11.13 17.23 6.45
N PRO A 148 -10.04 16.72 5.85
CA PRO A 148 -8.94 17.57 5.40
C PRO A 148 -9.35 18.59 4.33
N ASP A 149 -10.35 18.26 3.52
CA ASP A 149 -10.91 19.15 2.49
C ASP A 149 -11.93 20.18 3.04
N GLY A 150 -12.22 20.17 4.35
CA GLY A 150 -13.20 21.05 4.99
C GLY A 150 -14.66 20.77 4.61
N SER A 151 -14.95 19.72 3.84
CA SER A 151 -16.28 19.49 3.26
C SER A 151 -17.33 19.07 4.28
N THR A 152 -16.98 18.16 5.21
CA THR A 152 -17.93 17.60 6.19
C THR A 152 -17.25 17.14 7.48
N ALA A 153 -17.95 17.27 8.60
CA ALA A 153 -17.53 16.83 9.93
C ALA A 153 -17.86 15.35 10.21
N ASN A 154 -17.33 14.43 9.38
CA ASN A 154 -17.54 12.99 9.52
C ASN A 154 -16.30 12.18 9.09
N SER A 155 -15.09 12.69 9.35
CA SER A 155 -13.86 12.10 8.85
C SER A 155 -13.51 10.78 9.55
N TRP A 156 -13.49 10.76 10.88
CA TRP A 156 -12.95 9.65 11.65
C TRP A 156 -14.01 8.63 12.12
N PRO A 157 -13.75 7.31 12.04
CA PRO A 157 -12.70 6.66 11.24
C PRO A 157 -13.09 6.63 9.75
N SER A 158 -12.16 6.34 8.84
CA SER A 158 -12.47 6.23 7.41
C SER A 158 -13.36 5.03 7.12
N GLY A 159 -14.57 5.29 6.61
CA GLY A 159 -15.53 4.22 6.28
C GLY A 159 -15.12 3.40 5.06
N HIS A 160 -14.51 4.05 4.05
CA HIS A 160 -14.01 3.35 2.86
C HIS A 160 -12.87 2.41 3.20
N ALA A 161 -11.93 2.86 4.05
CA ALA A 161 -10.86 1.99 4.54
C ALA A 161 -11.42 0.83 5.37
N ALA A 162 -12.35 1.10 6.30
CA ALA A 162 -12.99 0.06 7.10
C ALA A 162 -13.71 -1.00 6.24
N THR A 163 -14.50 -0.59 5.26
CA THR A 163 -15.14 -1.52 4.32
C THR A 163 -14.11 -2.33 3.53
N ALA A 164 -13.09 -1.68 2.98
CA ALA A 164 -12.07 -2.36 2.19
C ALA A 164 -11.26 -3.38 3.00
N PHE A 165 -10.83 -3.03 4.21
CA PHE A 165 -10.09 -3.93 5.08
C PHE A 165 -10.98 -5.03 5.68
N SER A 166 -12.27 -4.77 5.87
CA SER A 166 -13.26 -5.81 6.23
C SER A 166 -13.44 -6.83 5.10
N ASN A 167 -13.59 -6.34 3.87
CA ASN A 167 -13.62 -7.18 2.66
C ASN A 167 -12.33 -7.99 2.48
N ALA A 168 -11.17 -7.38 2.69
CA ALA A 168 -9.88 -8.04 2.58
C ALA A 168 -9.69 -9.13 3.65
N ALA A 169 -10.06 -8.83 4.90
CA ALA A 169 -10.05 -9.82 5.97
C ALA A 169 -11.02 -10.97 5.68
N PHE A 170 -12.19 -10.69 5.08
CA PHE A 170 -13.12 -11.74 4.67
C PHE A 170 -12.51 -12.66 3.61
N LEU A 171 -11.89 -12.08 2.56
CA LEU A 171 -11.18 -12.85 1.54
C LEU A 171 -10.04 -13.69 2.15
N ASP A 172 -9.26 -13.12 3.06
CA ASP A 172 -8.19 -13.81 3.79
C ASP A 172 -8.73 -15.00 4.60
N LYS A 173 -9.83 -14.82 5.34
CA LYS A 173 -10.46 -15.90 6.11
C LYS A 173 -11.03 -17.00 5.22
N GLU A 174 -11.55 -16.66 4.04
CA GLU A 174 -12.13 -17.63 3.11
C GLU A 174 -11.08 -18.34 2.25
N TYR A 175 -10.01 -17.67 1.83
CA TYR A 175 -9.11 -18.17 0.80
C TYR A 175 -7.62 -18.07 1.15
N GLY A 176 -7.24 -17.38 2.22
CA GLY A 176 -5.83 -17.22 2.61
C GLY A 176 -5.13 -18.54 2.95
N LEU A 177 -5.86 -19.50 3.53
CA LEU A 177 -5.37 -20.87 3.75
C LEU A 177 -5.30 -21.71 2.48
N VAL A 178 -6.03 -21.31 1.43
CA VAL A 178 -5.97 -21.98 0.11
C VAL A 178 -4.71 -21.52 -0.61
N ASN A 179 -4.49 -20.20 -0.64
CA ASN A 179 -3.32 -19.60 -1.22
C ASN A 179 -3.08 -18.18 -0.62
N PRO A 180 -1.88 -17.89 -0.07
CA PRO A 180 -1.58 -16.57 0.47
C PRO A 180 -1.71 -15.42 -0.54
N ALA A 181 -1.63 -15.70 -1.84
CA ALA A 181 -1.79 -14.72 -2.91
C ALA A 181 -3.18 -14.05 -2.88
N TYR A 182 -4.22 -14.77 -2.44
CA TYR A 182 -5.55 -14.18 -2.25
C TYR A 182 -5.55 -13.12 -1.14
N SER A 183 -4.88 -13.40 -0.02
CA SER A 183 -4.73 -12.46 1.10
C SER A 183 -3.93 -11.23 0.69
N ILE A 184 -2.80 -11.43 0.01
CA ILE A 184 -1.97 -10.31 -0.51
C ILE A 184 -2.78 -9.45 -1.47
N THR A 185 -3.53 -10.07 -2.40
CA THR A 185 -4.39 -9.36 -3.34
C THR A 185 -5.46 -8.55 -2.63
N GLY A 186 -6.18 -9.18 -1.69
CA GLY A 186 -7.25 -8.52 -0.93
C GLY A 186 -6.75 -7.33 -0.12
N TYR A 187 -5.71 -7.54 0.69
CA TYR A 187 -5.13 -6.47 1.51
C TYR A 187 -4.46 -5.39 0.68
N GLY A 188 -3.84 -5.73 -0.44
CA GLY A 188 -3.32 -4.72 -1.35
C GLY A 188 -4.43 -3.85 -1.95
N MET A 189 -5.57 -4.43 -2.35
CA MET A 189 -6.71 -3.64 -2.84
C MET A 189 -7.21 -2.68 -1.75
N ALA A 190 -7.25 -3.14 -0.50
CA ALA A 190 -7.61 -2.30 0.65
C ALA A 190 -6.60 -1.18 0.93
N ILE A 191 -5.30 -1.46 0.80
CA ILE A 191 -4.23 -0.45 0.89
C ILE A 191 -4.42 0.59 -0.20
N MET A 192 -4.69 0.19 -1.46
CA MET A 192 -4.93 1.12 -2.56
C MET A 192 -6.16 2.00 -2.34
N THR A 193 -7.26 1.45 -1.80
CA THR A 193 -8.40 2.27 -1.37
C THR A 193 -7.98 3.28 -0.31
N GLY A 194 -7.20 2.87 0.68
CA GLY A 194 -6.68 3.77 1.73
C GLY A 194 -5.80 4.89 1.16
N VAL A 195 -4.84 4.53 0.30
CA VAL A 195 -3.97 5.49 -0.41
C VAL A 195 -4.84 6.45 -1.24
N GLY A 196 -5.80 5.94 -2.01
CA GLY A 196 -6.79 6.70 -2.76
C GLY A 196 -7.52 7.74 -1.90
N ARG A 197 -8.05 7.33 -0.73
CA ARG A 197 -8.71 8.26 0.22
C ARG A 197 -7.77 9.35 0.72
N SER A 198 -6.50 9.01 0.95
CA SER A 198 -5.49 9.97 1.39
C SER A 198 -5.18 10.97 0.29
N ILE A 199 -4.93 10.52 -0.95
CA ILE A 199 -4.56 11.40 -2.07
C ILE A 199 -5.73 12.24 -2.59
N ASN A 200 -6.98 11.80 -2.41
CA ASN A 200 -8.19 12.56 -2.72
C ASN A 200 -8.60 13.60 -1.65
N ASN A 201 -7.79 13.82 -0.59
CA ASN A 201 -8.09 14.71 0.54
C ASN A 201 -9.35 14.37 1.33
N ARG A 202 -9.88 13.15 1.21
CA ARG A 202 -11.16 12.76 1.83
C ARG A 202 -11.00 12.38 3.30
N HIS A 203 -9.84 11.86 3.68
CA HIS A 203 -9.57 11.38 5.04
C HIS A 203 -8.12 11.63 5.46
N TRP A 204 -7.91 11.89 6.75
CA TRP A 204 -6.59 11.92 7.35
C TRP A 204 -5.95 10.52 7.29
N SER A 205 -4.62 10.43 7.23
CA SER A 205 -3.90 9.15 7.28
C SER A 205 -4.25 8.35 8.55
N SER A 206 -4.37 9.03 9.70
CA SER A 206 -4.83 8.45 10.96
C SER A 206 -6.23 7.84 10.85
N ASP A 207 -7.15 8.45 10.11
CA ASP A 207 -8.52 7.94 9.93
C ASP A 207 -8.53 6.65 9.10
N ILE A 208 -7.64 6.57 8.11
CA ILE A 208 -7.46 5.40 7.26
C ILE A 208 -6.91 4.23 8.08
N LEU A 209 -5.90 4.48 8.91
CA LEU A 209 -5.33 3.46 9.81
C LEU A 209 -6.38 2.97 10.82
N ALA A 210 -7.16 3.88 11.41
CA ALA A 210 -8.25 3.51 12.31
C ALA A 210 -9.31 2.67 11.60
N GLY A 211 -9.68 3.07 10.38
CA GLY A 211 -10.60 2.33 9.52
C GLY A 211 -10.11 0.91 9.25
N ALA A 212 -8.83 0.74 8.89
CA ALA A 212 -8.21 -0.57 8.68
C ALA A 212 -8.33 -1.46 9.93
N GLY A 213 -8.01 -0.91 11.11
CA GLY A 213 -8.15 -1.61 12.38
C GLY A 213 -9.58 -2.07 12.67
N PHE A 214 -10.56 -1.16 12.52
CA PHE A 214 -11.98 -1.50 12.71
C PHE A 214 -12.48 -2.54 11.71
N GLY A 215 -12.13 -2.44 10.42
CA GLY A 215 -12.55 -3.40 9.40
C GLY A 215 -12.06 -4.82 9.67
N ILE A 216 -10.77 -4.98 9.99
CA ILE A 216 -10.18 -6.28 10.34
C ILE A 216 -10.82 -6.82 11.63
N LEU A 217 -10.98 -5.97 12.65
CA LEU A 217 -11.60 -6.37 13.93
C LEU A 217 -13.05 -6.85 13.72
N SER A 218 -13.85 -6.12 12.95
CA SER A 218 -15.23 -6.47 12.64
C SER A 218 -15.35 -7.84 11.99
N THR A 219 -14.47 -8.13 11.03
CA THR A 219 -14.43 -9.45 10.39
C THR A 219 -14.01 -10.54 11.37
N ASN A 220 -12.95 -10.33 12.14
CA ASN A 220 -12.51 -11.29 13.14
C ASN A 220 -13.61 -11.59 14.18
N LEU A 221 -14.36 -10.58 14.62
CA LEU A 221 -15.50 -10.74 15.53
C LEU A 221 -16.65 -11.50 14.88
N ALA A 222 -17.01 -11.17 13.63
CA ALA A 222 -18.06 -11.87 12.91
C ALA A 222 -17.76 -13.36 12.79
N TYR A 223 -16.55 -13.72 12.35
CA TYR A 223 -16.10 -15.11 12.30
C TYR A 223 -16.10 -15.75 13.69
N PHE A 224 -15.61 -15.07 14.73
CA PHE A 224 -15.64 -15.61 16.09
C PHE A 224 -17.07 -15.98 16.55
N PHE A 225 -18.04 -15.08 16.37
CA PHE A 225 -19.42 -15.34 16.77
C PHE A 225 -20.10 -16.40 15.89
N ILE A 226 -19.90 -16.35 14.58
CA ILE A 226 -20.54 -17.28 13.64
C ILE A 226 -19.92 -18.67 13.75
N ASP A 227 -18.61 -18.78 13.93
CA ASP A 227 -17.93 -20.07 14.20
C ASP A 227 -18.46 -20.68 15.50
N LYS A 228 -18.79 -19.88 16.52
CA LYS A 228 -19.39 -20.38 17.75
C LYS A 228 -20.84 -20.87 17.57
N ILE A 229 -21.58 -20.29 16.62
CA ILE A 229 -22.96 -20.70 16.28
C ILE A 229 -22.97 -21.96 15.41
N TYR A 230 -22.07 -22.04 14.41
CA TYR A 230 -22.03 -23.12 13.42
C TYR A 230 -21.14 -24.29 13.82
N GLY A 231 -20.20 -24.10 14.76
CA GLY A 231 -19.16 -25.08 15.06
C GLY A 231 -18.38 -25.47 13.79
N ASN A 232 -18.25 -26.78 13.55
CA ASN A 232 -17.60 -27.34 12.37
C ASN A 232 -18.55 -27.52 11.16
N GLN A 233 -19.82 -27.10 11.27
CA GLN A 233 -20.78 -27.32 10.19
C GLN A 233 -20.49 -26.38 9.00
N GLY A 234 -20.16 -26.97 7.85
CA GLY A 234 -20.00 -26.24 6.59
C GLY A 234 -18.66 -25.53 6.42
N ASP A 235 -17.62 -25.90 7.19
CA ASP A 235 -16.24 -25.59 6.82
C ASP A 235 -15.56 -26.74 6.06
N ASN A 236 -14.52 -26.39 5.31
CA ASN A 236 -13.67 -27.27 4.52
C ASN A 236 -12.24 -27.29 5.08
N LEU A 237 -12.03 -26.87 6.34
CA LEU A 237 -10.69 -26.68 6.93
C LEU A 237 -9.82 -27.94 6.85
N SER A 238 -10.41 -29.11 7.07
CA SER A 238 -9.73 -30.41 6.98
C SER A 238 -9.32 -30.81 5.55
N LEU A 239 -9.95 -30.23 4.52
CA LEU A 239 -9.62 -30.45 3.11
C LEU A 239 -8.53 -29.49 2.61
N LEU A 240 -8.37 -28.34 3.26
CA LEU A 240 -7.42 -27.30 2.86
C LEU A 240 -5.99 -27.53 3.37
N SER A 241 -5.78 -28.47 4.30
CA SER A 241 -4.48 -28.75 4.93
C SER A 241 -3.48 -29.51 4.05
N LYS A 242 -3.73 -29.65 2.74
CA LYS A 242 -2.97 -30.55 1.84
C LYS A 242 -2.62 -29.94 0.48
N PHE A 243 -2.28 -28.66 0.42
CA PHE A 243 -1.75 -28.07 -0.81
C PHE A 243 -0.22 -27.97 -0.76
N GLU A 244 0.43 -28.82 -1.57
CA GLU A 244 1.87 -28.78 -1.84
C GLU A 244 2.20 -27.55 -2.71
N GLY A 245 3.33 -26.90 -2.40
CA GLY A 245 3.80 -25.72 -3.12
C GLY A 245 4.07 -26.01 -4.60
N ASN A 246 3.82 -25.02 -5.46
CA ASN A 246 4.13 -25.07 -6.88
C ASN A 246 5.65 -25.08 -7.10
N GLU A 247 6.16 -25.96 -7.97
CA GLU A 247 7.58 -26.01 -8.31
C GLU A 247 8.09 -24.75 -9.03
N ASN A 248 7.18 -23.98 -9.65
CA ASN A 248 7.50 -22.74 -10.35
C ASN A 248 7.30 -21.53 -9.42
N PRO A 249 8.20 -20.52 -9.44
CA PRO A 249 8.13 -19.36 -8.55
C PRO A 249 7.10 -18.32 -9.01
N SER A 250 5.93 -18.75 -9.50
CA SER A 250 4.82 -17.86 -9.83
C SER A 250 4.36 -17.15 -8.57
N PHE A 251 4.12 -15.83 -8.66
CA PHE A 251 3.86 -15.03 -7.47
C PHE A 251 2.94 -13.84 -7.68
N LEU A 252 2.30 -13.41 -6.60
CA LEU A 252 1.66 -12.11 -6.44
C LEU A 252 2.24 -11.39 -5.24
N ALA A 253 2.40 -10.08 -5.34
CA ALA A 253 3.11 -9.32 -4.34
C ALA A 253 2.62 -7.87 -4.20
N VAL A 254 2.77 -7.33 -2.99
CA VAL A 254 2.60 -5.91 -2.68
C VAL A 254 3.96 -5.30 -2.41
N LYS A 255 4.25 -4.16 -3.05
CA LYS A 255 5.54 -3.44 -2.98
C LYS A 255 5.37 -2.07 -2.32
N LEU A 256 6.34 -1.70 -1.50
CA LEU A 256 6.49 -0.38 -0.88
C LEU A 256 7.96 0.01 -0.90
N GLY A 257 8.29 1.24 -1.28
CA GLY A 257 9.67 1.68 -1.40
C GLY A 257 9.86 3.18 -1.46
N ALA A 258 11.14 3.57 -1.45
CA ALA A 258 11.59 4.92 -1.71
C ALA A 258 12.03 5.03 -3.17
N SER A 259 11.83 6.18 -3.79
CA SER A 259 12.20 6.44 -5.17
C SER A 259 13.13 7.65 -5.27
N PHE A 260 14.08 7.61 -6.20
CA PHE A 260 15.14 8.59 -6.30
C PHE A 260 15.37 8.93 -7.78
N ASN A 261 15.65 10.20 -8.08
CA ASN A 261 16.04 10.59 -9.43
C ASN A 261 17.47 10.10 -9.72
N SER A 262 17.63 9.30 -10.77
CA SER A 262 18.92 8.68 -11.10
C SER A 262 19.94 9.65 -11.68
N ASN A 263 19.51 10.79 -12.23
CA ASN A 263 20.42 11.84 -12.71
C ASN A 263 21.26 12.46 -11.56
N ASN A 264 20.82 12.32 -10.31
CA ASN A 264 21.49 12.85 -9.12
C ASN A 264 22.39 11.81 -8.40
N LEU A 265 22.47 10.57 -8.88
CA LEU A 265 23.25 9.50 -8.21
C LEU A 265 24.78 9.68 -8.35
N LEU A 266 25.25 10.41 -9.37
CA LEU A 266 26.68 10.69 -9.59
C LEU A 266 27.18 11.97 -8.91
N GLU A 267 26.29 12.80 -8.38
CA GLU A 267 26.63 14.07 -7.70
C GLU A 267 26.76 13.94 -6.17
N LEU A 268 26.82 12.71 -5.66
CA LEU A 268 26.87 12.39 -4.23
C LEU A 268 28.16 12.84 -3.51
N HIS A 269 28.99 13.70 -4.12
CA HIS A 269 30.30 14.08 -3.58
C HIS A 269 30.77 15.52 -3.77
N LYS A 270 29.90 16.48 -4.12
CA LYS A 270 30.24 17.92 -3.99
C LYS A 270 28.98 18.71 -3.63
N ASP A 271 28.89 19.11 -2.37
CA ASP A 271 27.95 20.08 -1.78
C ASP A 271 26.48 19.66 -1.57
N GLY A 272 26.17 19.20 -0.34
CA GLY A 272 24.90 19.49 0.35
C GLY A 272 23.68 18.59 0.10
N PRO A 273 22.73 18.51 1.06
CA PRO A 273 21.62 17.55 1.02
C PRO A 273 20.42 18.09 0.22
N ASP A 274 20.32 17.79 -1.08
CA ASP A 274 19.09 18.09 -1.85
C ASP A 274 18.70 17.01 -2.89
N ALA A 275 19.13 15.77 -2.69
CA ALA A 275 18.46 14.62 -3.30
C ALA A 275 17.12 14.38 -2.57
N LYS A 276 16.06 15.07 -3.00
CA LYS A 276 14.73 14.90 -2.40
C LYS A 276 14.25 13.45 -2.68
N VAL A 277 13.94 12.71 -1.61
CA VAL A 277 13.51 11.31 -1.66
C VAL A 277 12.02 11.22 -1.97
N GLY A 278 11.67 10.46 -3.00
CA GLY A 278 10.30 10.11 -3.36
C GLY A 278 9.84 8.80 -2.73
N TRP A 279 8.62 8.38 -3.07
CA TRP A 279 8.02 7.14 -2.59
C TRP A 279 7.39 6.34 -3.74
N GLU A 280 7.24 5.03 -3.53
CA GLU A 280 6.55 4.12 -4.43
C GLU A 280 5.72 3.09 -3.63
N ALA A 281 4.51 2.81 -4.10
CA ALA A 281 3.66 1.74 -3.61
C ALA A 281 2.98 1.03 -4.79
N GLY A 282 2.74 -0.27 -4.71
CA GLY A 282 2.11 -0.97 -5.83
C GLY A 282 1.96 -2.47 -5.66
N PHE A 283 1.67 -3.12 -6.77
CA PHE A 283 1.61 -4.56 -6.92
C PHE A 283 2.54 -5.05 -8.00
N GLU A 284 2.93 -6.30 -7.86
CA GLU A 284 3.70 -7.01 -8.85
C GLU A 284 3.26 -8.47 -8.88
N GLY A 285 3.24 -9.07 -10.06
CA GLY A 285 2.91 -10.47 -10.21
C GLY A 285 3.52 -11.05 -11.46
N ALA A 286 3.92 -12.32 -11.39
CA ALA A 286 4.44 -13.04 -12.53
C ALA A 286 3.97 -14.49 -12.51
N TYR A 287 3.72 -15.01 -13.71
CA TYR A 287 3.48 -16.42 -13.97
C TYR A 287 4.74 -17.02 -14.60
N PHE A 288 5.30 -18.03 -13.95
CA PHE A 288 6.49 -18.74 -14.38
C PHE A 288 6.09 -20.04 -15.09
N PHE A 289 6.46 -20.14 -16.37
CA PHE A 289 6.23 -21.33 -17.19
C PHE A 289 7.15 -22.49 -16.79
N ASN A 290 8.32 -22.15 -16.25
CA ASN A 290 9.30 -23.05 -15.67
C ASN A 290 10.02 -22.34 -14.50
N LYS A 291 10.95 -23.01 -13.83
CA LYS A 291 11.66 -22.45 -12.65
C LYS A 291 12.41 -21.15 -12.92
N SER A 292 12.76 -20.84 -14.17
CA SER A 292 13.60 -19.69 -14.49
C SER A 292 12.91 -18.62 -15.31
N ILE A 293 11.91 -18.91 -16.14
CA ILE A 293 11.34 -17.96 -17.09
C ILE A 293 9.85 -17.78 -16.85
N GLY A 294 9.43 -16.53 -16.72
CA GLY A 294 8.05 -16.14 -16.58
C GLY A 294 7.69 -14.86 -17.32
N ILE A 295 6.41 -14.58 -17.34
CA ILE A 295 5.85 -13.30 -17.78
C ILE A 295 5.03 -12.71 -16.64
N GLY A 296 5.14 -11.40 -16.45
CA GLY A 296 4.47 -10.72 -15.37
C GLY A 296 4.25 -9.25 -15.63
N GLY A 297 3.73 -8.56 -14.63
CA GLY A 297 3.48 -7.13 -14.70
C GLY A 297 3.54 -6.46 -13.34
N ASP A 298 3.67 -5.15 -13.40
CA ASP A 298 3.70 -4.26 -12.25
C ASP A 298 2.67 -3.13 -12.41
N PHE A 299 2.04 -2.78 -11.30
CA PHE A 299 1.23 -1.57 -11.18
C PHE A 299 1.75 -0.76 -10.00
N THR A 300 2.20 0.47 -10.22
CA THR A 300 2.79 1.29 -9.16
C THR A 300 2.23 2.71 -9.15
N ILE A 301 2.08 3.28 -7.96
CA ILE A 301 1.89 4.71 -7.75
C ILE A 301 3.17 5.24 -7.11
N SER A 302 3.69 6.33 -7.66
CA SER A 302 4.95 6.91 -7.27
C SER A 302 4.87 8.43 -7.21
N GLY A 303 5.66 9.05 -6.34
CA GLY A 303 5.79 10.50 -6.24
C GLY A 303 7.26 10.92 -6.22
N TYR A 304 7.67 11.80 -7.14
CA TYR A 304 9.04 12.31 -7.30
C TYR A 304 9.12 13.80 -7.01
N PRO A 305 9.82 14.24 -5.97
CA PRO A 305 9.98 15.66 -5.72
C PRO A 305 10.78 16.32 -6.87
N LEU A 306 10.27 17.43 -7.40
CA LEU A 306 10.97 18.21 -8.42
C LEU A 306 12.14 19.00 -7.79
N SER A 307 13.32 18.93 -8.41
CA SER A 307 14.45 19.78 -8.06
C SER A 307 14.15 21.23 -8.45
N GLN A 308 14.38 22.17 -7.52
CA GLN A 308 14.04 23.58 -7.69
C GLN A 308 14.85 24.28 -8.79
N ASN A 309 16.01 23.73 -9.17
CA ASN A 309 16.92 24.34 -10.14
C ASN A 309 16.38 24.36 -11.58
N ASN A 310 15.34 23.57 -11.90
CA ASN A 310 14.73 23.55 -13.23
C ASN A 310 13.59 24.57 -13.41
N VAL A 311 13.26 25.36 -12.38
CA VAL A 311 12.25 26.44 -12.47
C VAL A 311 12.88 27.76 -12.92
N ASN A 312 14.21 27.81 -13.05
CA ASN A 312 14.98 28.98 -13.47
C ASN A 312 14.65 29.51 -14.89
N GLY A 313 13.83 28.79 -15.67
CA GLY A 313 13.33 29.23 -16.98
C GLY A 313 11.99 29.98 -16.94
N LEU A 314 11.36 30.11 -15.77
CA LEU A 314 10.30 31.10 -15.58
C LEU A 314 11.03 32.43 -15.30
N GLU A 315 11.02 33.34 -16.28
CA GLU A 315 11.51 34.70 -16.09
C GLU A 315 10.93 35.26 -14.80
N ASN A 316 11.78 35.44 -13.80
CA ASN A 316 11.43 35.98 -12.50
C ASN A 316 10.96 37.42 -12.75
N PRO A 317 9.65 37.74 -12.68
CA PRO A 317 9.22 39.12 -12.82
C PRO A 317 9.89 39.91 -11.70
N GLU A 318 10.41 41.10 -11.98
CA GLU A 318 11.17 41.91 -11.01
C GLU A 318 10.43 42.05 -9.66
N VAL A 319 9.10 42.08 -9.71
CA VAL A 319 8.16 42.06 -8.57
C VAL A 319 8.47 40.96 -7.54
N PHE A 320 8.90 39.76 -7.93
CA PHE A 320 9.13 38.65 -7.00
C PHE A 320 10.49 38.71 -6.27
N LYS A 321 11.48 39.40 -6.86
CA LYS A 321 12.78 39.62 -6.22
C LYS A 321 12.67 40.59 -5.04
N ASP A 322 11.78 41.58 -5.15
CA ASP A 322 11.56 42.60 -4.11
C ASP A 322 10.92 42.02 -2.83
N TYR A 323 10.23 40.88 -2.92
CA TYR A 323 9.55 40.23 -1.79
C TYR A 323 10.19 38.91 -1.32
N ASN A 324 11.38 38.56 -1.83
CA ASN A 324 12.13 37.34 -1.44
C ASN A 324 11.27 36.06 -1.48
N LEU A 325 10.49 35.89 -2.55
CA LEU A 325 9.61 34.74 -2.74
C LEU A 325 10.42 33.55 -3.31
N SER A 326 10.26 32.35 -2.74
CA SER A 326 10.80 31.11 -3.31
C SER A 326 9.74 30.31 -4.05
N TYR A 327 10.15 29.66 -5.14
CA TYR A 327 9.29 28.71 -5.84
C TYR A 327 9.36 27.34 -5.18
N THR A 328 8.20 26.82 -4.79
CA THR A 328 8.03 25.44 -4.38
C THR A 328 7.18 24.73 -5.42
N SER A 329 7.82 23.83 -6.18
CA SER A 329 7.08 22.90 -7.01
C SER A 329 6.54 21.76 -6.17
N SER A 330 5.30 21.37 -6.47
CA SER A 330 4.81 20.06 -6.10
C SER A 330 5.69 18.96 -6.69
N ALA A 331 5.56 17.74 -6.19
CA ALA A 331 6.20 16.58 -6.76
C ALA A 331 5.45 16.09 -8.00
N LEU A 332 6.16 15.40 -8.87
CA LEU A 332 5.58 14.67 -9.99
C LEU A 332 5.01 13.34 -9.49
N GLY A 333 3.69 13.20 -9.51
CA GLY A 333 3.03 11.93 -9.27
C GLY A 333 2.88 11.12 -10.57
N PHE A 334 3.15 9.83 -10.53
CA PHE A 334 2.87 8.91 -11.65
C PHE A 334 2.17 7.65 -11.17
N MET A 335 1.18 7.24 -11.95
CA MET A 335 0.62 5.88 -11.93
C MET A 335 1.22 5.11 -13.11
N ASN A 336 1.91 4.02 -12.83
CA ASN A 336 2.65 3.22 -13.81
C ASN A 336 1.99 1.85 -13.97
N PHE A 337 1.95 1.38 -15.21
CA PHE A 337 1.63 0.00 -15.55
C PHE A 337 2.73 -0.55 -16.46
N GLY A 338 3.18 -1.78 -16.21
CA GLY A 338 4.17 -2.46 -17.02
C GLY A 338 3.88 -3.95 -17.14
N ILE A 339 4.25 -4.52 -18.30
CA ILE A 339 4.24 -5.96 -18.55
C ILE A 339 5.55 -6.38 -19.19
N GLY A 340 6.04 -7.57 -18.90
CA GLY A 340 7.25 -8.08 -19.54
C GLY A 340 7.83 -9.35 -18.92
N PRO A 341 9.01 -9.79 -19.40
CA PRO A 341 9.64 -11.03 -18.97
C PRO A 341 10.28 -10.92 -17.58
N TYR A 342 10.27 -12.07 -16.91
CA TYR A 342 10.89 -12.31 -15.61
C TYR A 342 11.85 -13.49 -15.74
N TYR A 343 13.01 -13.36 -15.09
CA TYR A 343 14.00 -14.41 -15.00
C TYR A 343 14.39 -14.68 -13.55
N ALA A 344 14.26 -15.91 -13.07
CA ALA A 344 14.58 -16.32 -11.71
C ALA A 344 15.84 -17.21 -11.65
N PHE A 345 16.74 -16.85 -10.75
CA PHE A 345 17.91 -17.60 -10.32
C PHE A 345 17.69 -18.09 -8.89
N HIS A 346 17.69 -19.41 -8.71
CA HIS A 346 17.58 -20.05 -7.41
C HIS A 346 18.99 -20.37 -6.90
N PHE A 347 19.44 -19.70 -5.84
CA PHE A 347 20.75 -19.96 -5.24
C PHE A 347 20.68 -21.05 -4.17
N SER A 348 19.56 -21.10 -3.45
CA SER A 348 19.25 -22.09 -2.42
C SER A 348 17.73 -22.19 -2.23
N ASP A 349 17.28 -23.13 -1.41
CA ASP A 349 15.85 -23.30 -1.09
C ASP A 349 15.24 -22.06 -0.41
N SER A 350 16.08 -21.24 0.24
CA SER A 350 15.65 -20.04 0.97
C SER A 350 15.88 -18.73 0.22
N PHE A 351 16.74 -18.68 -0.81
CA PHE A 351 17.12 -17.45 -1.49
C PHE A 351 16.97 -17.50 -3.01
N ASN A 352 16.23 -16.52 -3.53
CA ASN A 352 15.95 -16.38 -4.96
C ASN A 352 16.32 -14.96 -5.43
N LEU A 353 17.09 -14.87 -6.51
CA LEU A 353 17.33 -13.63 -7.22
C LEU A 353 16.49 -13.61 -8.48
N MET A 354 15.82 -12.49 -8.75
CA MET A 354 14.96 -12.35 -9.90
C MET A 354 15.29 -11.06 -10.64
N LEU A 355 15.44 -11.18 -11.95
CA LEU A 355 15.57 -10.08 -12.89
C LEU A 355 14.24 -9.91 -13.60
N LYS A 356 13.89 -8.67 -13.93
CA LYS A 356 12.71 -8.36 -14.73
C LYS A 356 12.99 -7.21 -15.69
N THR A 357 12.25 -7.18 -16.77
CA THR A 357 12.15 -6.01 -17.64
C THR A 357 10.69 -5.83 -18.00
N THR A 358 10.14 -4.65 -17.81
CA THR A 358 8.74 -4.35 -18.12
C THR A 358 8.65 -3.12 -19.02
N ALA A 359 7.67 -3.13 -19.91
CA ALA A 359 7.32 -2.01 -20.78
C ALA A 359 5.83 -1.70 -20.63
N GLY A 360 5.46 -0.42 -20.68
CA GLY A 360 4.07 0.00 -20.55
C GLY A 360 3.92 1.51 -20.52
N TYR A 361 3.03 2.01 -19.67
CA TYR A 361 2.63 3.41 -19.66
C TYR A 361 2.70 4.02 -18.26
N ALA A 362 3.13 5.27 -18.20
CA ALA A 362 3.08 6.14 -17.04
C ALA A 362 2.02 7.24 -17.26
N PHE A 363 1.12 7.39 -16.30
CA PHE A 363 0.07 8.41 -16.28
C PHE A 363 0.42 9.44 -15.22
N GLY A 364 0.72 10.67 -15.64
CA GLY A 364 1.08 11.76 -14.75
C GLY A 364 -0.11 12.36 -14.01
N ALA A 365 0.09 12.68 -12.73
CA ALA A 365 -0.83 13.51 -11.95
C ALA A 365 -0.53 15.00 -12.18
N THR A 366 -1.56 15.83 -12.08
CA THR A 366 -1.41 17.29 -12.10
C THR A 366 -0.70 17.76 -10.83
N GLY A 367 0.30 18.64 -10.98
CA GLY A 367 0.99 19.31 -9.89
C GLY A 367 0.96 20.84 -10.03
N LYS A 368 1.39 21.54 -8.99
CA LYS A 368 1.41 23.02 -8.93
C LYS A 368 2.81 23.54 -8.68
N ILE A 369 3.06 24.76 -9.14
CA ILE A 369 4.21 25.57 -8.76
C ILE A 369 3.64 26.72 -7.96
N GLU A 370 4.00 26.77 -6.68
CA GLU A 370 3.54 27.78 -5.74
C GLU A 370 4.70 28.73 -5.42
N ALA A 371 4.42 30.02 -5.36
CA ALA A 371 5.34 31.00 -4.79
C ALA A 371 5.05 31.12 -3.30
N LYS A 372 6.07 30.85 -2.49
CA LYS A 372 6.00 30.94 -1.03
C LYS A 372 6.93 32.02 -0.52
N GLN A 373 6.46 32.78 0.46
CA GLN A 373 7.28 33.78 1.11
C GLN A 373 8.30 33.15 2.06
N ASN A 374 9.58 33.51 1.89
CA ASN A 374 10.65 33.03 2.76
C ASN A 374 10.76 33.83 4.07
N ASP A 375 10.39 35.11 4.04
CA ASP A 375 10.48 36.03 5.17
C ASP A 375 9.13 36.69 5.44
N SER A 376 8.45 36.24 6.50
CA SER A 376 7.13 36.73 6.92
C SER A 376 7.15 38.14 7.50
N THR A 377 8.32 38.77 7.64
CA THR A 377 8.45 40.16 8.12
C THR A 377 8.21 41.19 7.01
N ILE A 378 8.24 40.77 5.74
CA ILE A 378 7.94 41.62 4.59
C ILE A 378 6.43 41.59 4.33
N PHE A 379 5.75 42.72 4.36
CA PHE A 379 4.31 42.77 4.06
C PHE A 379 4.07 42.60 2.55
N LEU A 380 3.31 41.58 2.19
CA LEU A 380 2.83 41.39 0.82
C LEU A 380 1.68 42.38 0.52
N PRO A 381 1.62 43.01 -0.66
CA PRO A 381 0.46 43.77 -1.11
C PRO A 381 -0.81 42.90 -1.10
N ASP A 382 -2.00 43.48 -0.93
CA ASP A 382 -3.30 42.76 -0.93
C ASP A 382 -3.54 41.91 -2.21
N THR A 383 -2.82 42.22 -3.28
CA THR A 383 -2.84 41.52 -4.57
C THR A 383 -1.98 40.24 -4.59
N ILE A 384 -1.05 40.05 -3.65
CA ILE A 384 -0.14 38.90 -3.57
C ILE A 384 -0.46 38.11 -2.29
N LYS A 385 -0.98 36.88 -2.46
CA LYS A 385 -1.22 35.96 -1.35
C LYS A 385 0.01 35.08 -1.11
N ASP A 386 0.31 34.80 0.16
CA ASP A 386 1.29 33.75 0.50
C ASP A 386 0.78 32.37 0.02
N ASN A 387 1.67 31.56 -0.55
CA ASN A 387 1.37 30.32 -1.29
C ASN A 387 0.45 30.52 -2.52
N MET A 388 0.74 31.54 -3.35
CA MET A 388 0.02 31.72 -4.60
C MET A 388 0.45 30.69 -5.65
N THR A 389 -0.51 30.01 -6.28
CA THR A 389 -0.24 29.18 -7.46
C THR A 389 0.19 30.07 -8.61
N VAL A 390 1.40 29.83 -9.12
CA VAL A 390 2.01 30.56 -10.24
C VAL A 390 1.72 29.84 -11.56
N ALA A 391 1.83 28.52 -11.55
CA ALA A 391 1.52 27.68 -12.70
C ALA A 391 1.10 26.28 -12.23
N SER A 392 0.29 25.59 -13.03
CA SER A 392 0.09 24.15 -12.91
C SER A 392 0.87 23.41 -13.99
N TYR A 393 1.25 22.17 -13.70
CA TYR A 393 1.85 21.28 -14.68
C TYR A 393 1.14 19.94 -14.73
N LYS A 394 0.97 19.40 -15.93
CA LYS A 394 0.39 18.06 -16.13
C LYS A 394 1.26 17.25 -17.09
N PRO A 395 1.89 16.17 -16.63
CA PRO A 395 2.60 15.26 -17.51
C PRO A 395 1.58 14.46 -18.34
N HIS A 396 1.76 14.45 -19.66
CA HIS A 396 1.00 13.57 -20.54
C HIS A 396 1.34 12.10 -20.29
N SER A 397 0.43 11.20 -20.65
CA SER A 397 0.73 9.77 -20.65
C SER A 397 1.91 9.49 -21.57
N SER A 398 2.82 8.66 -21.09
CA SER A 398 4.08 8.40 -21.77
C SER A 398 4.47 6.93 -21.65
N PHE A 399 5.17 6.46 -22.68
CA PHE A 399 5.76 5.13 -22.64
C PHE A 399 6.83 5.07 -21.55
N ARG A 400 6.77 4.00 -20.75
CA ARG A 400 7.72 3.69 -19.68
C ARG A 400 8.35 2.33 -19.97
N TRP A 401 9.66 2.24 -19.80
CA TRP A 401 10.34 0.97 -19.63
C TRP A 401 11.02 0.90 -18.27
N SER A 402 11.13 -0.30 -17.71
CA SER A 402 11.71 -0.55 -16.40
C SER A 402 12.56 -1.81 -16.44
N ALA A 403 13.71 -1.79 -15.78
CA ALA A 403 14.53 -2.95 -15.52
C ALA A 403 14.73 -3.08 -14.01
N GLY A 404 14.53 -4.28 -13.46
CA GLY A 404 14.55 -4.48 -12.02
C GLY A 404 15.30 -5.74 -11.62
N SER A 405 15.84 -5.71 -10.41
CA SER A 405 16.43 -6.85 -9.72
C SER A 405 15.83 -6.99 -8.34
N SER A 406 15.64 -8.22 -7.88
CA SER A 406 15.07 -8.46 -6.55
C SER A 406 15.64 -9.71 -5.90
N LEU A 407 15.93 -9.61 -4.60
CA LEU A 407 16.43 -10.70 -3.77
C LEU A 407 15.34 -11.08 -2.78
N THR A 408 14.87 -12.33 -2.84
CA THR A 408 13.81 -12.84 -1.98
C THR A 408 14.36 -13.84 -0.99
N TYR A 409 14.00 -13.66 0.28
CA TYR A 409 14.13 -14.65 1.35
C TYR A 409 12.78 -15.34 1.55
N ASN A 410 12.73 -16.65 1.31
CA ASN A 410 11.53 -17.46 1.51
C ASN A 410 11.31 -17.69 3.02
N LEU A 411 10.23 -17.13 3.57
CA LEU A 411 9.79 -17.35 4.94
C LEU A 411 9.12 -18.73 5.08
N THR A 412 8.38 -19.13 4.05
CA THR A 412 7.76 -20.44 3.86
C THR A 412 7.76 -20.78 2.36
N ASP A 413 7.32 -21.98 2.00
CA ASP A 413 7.17 -22.38 0.58
C ASP A 413 6.18 -21.51 -0.19
N GLN A 414 5.35 -20.71 0.50
CA GLN A 414 4.31 -19.88 -0.10
C GLN A 414 4.49 -18.38 0.18
N LEU A 415 5.44 -17.98 1.03
CA LEU A 415 5.65 -16.59 1.42
C LEU A 415 7.12 -16.21 1.39
N GLY A 416 7.44 -15.09 0.74
CA GLY A 416 8.77 -14.53 0.68
C GLY A 416 8.79 -13.05 1.05
N LEU A 417 9.86 -12.62 1.71
CA LEU A 417 10.20 -11.22 1.89
C LEU A 417 11.26 -10.85 0.86
N THR A 418 10.94 -9.86 0.02
CA THR A 418 11.78 -9.47 -1.11
C THR A 418 12.32 -8.06 -0.92
N LEU A 419 13.61 -7.88 -1.14
CA LEU A 419 14.23 -6.57 -1.38
C LEU A 419 14.29 -6.34 -2.90
N TYR A 420 13.81 -5.21 -3.39
CA TYR A 420 13.82 -4.90 -4.82
C TYR A 420 14.54 -3.59 -5.13
N VAL A 421 15.06 -3.50 -6.34
CA VAL A 421 15.59 -2.29 -6.96
C VAL A 421 15.11 -2.25 -8.41
N ASP A 422 14.32 -1.25 -8.76
CA ASP A 422 13.71 -1.03 -10.07
C ASP A 422 14.24 0.29 -10.66
N TYR A 423 14.95 0.23 -11.78
CA TYR A 423 15.25 1.41 -12.61
C TYR A 423 14.14 1.60 -13.64
N SER A 424 13.68 2.82 -13.82
CA SER A 424 12.64 3.15 -14.80
C SER A 424 12.97 4.44 -15.52
N SER A 425 12.56 4.48 -16.79
CA SER A 425 12.74 5.63 -17.67
C SER A 425 11.44 5.94 -18.41
N THR A 426 11.10 7.22 -18.46
CA THR A 426 9.94 7.73 -19.19
C THR A 426 10.20 9.13 -19.73
N LYS A 427 9.59 9.46 -20.86
CA LYS A 427 9.75 10.76 -21.55
C LYS A 427 8.41 11.50 -21.69
N PRO A 428 7.76 11.92 -20.59
CA PRO A 428 6.51 12.66 -20.68
C PRO A 428 6.73 14.05 -21.30
N THR A 429 5.74 14.49 -22.06
CA THR A 429 5.59 15.91 -22.37
C THR A 429 4.83 16.55 -21.23
N ILE A 430 5.44 17.51 -20.54
CA ILE A 430 4.85 18.25 -19.44
C ILE A 430 4.30 19.55 -20.00
N ILE A 431 2.99 19.75 -19.85
CA ILE A 431 2.32 21.00 -20.21
C ILE A 431 2.28 21.88 -18.97
N TYR A 432 2.83 23.08 -19.09
CA TYR A 432 2.77 24.12 -18.06
C TYR A 432 1.68 25.12 -18.43
N THR A 433 0.72 25.30 -17.52
CA THR A 433 -0.37 26.25 -17.66
C THR A 433 -0.15 27.38 -16.65
N PRO A 434 0.11 28.61 -17.09
CA PRO A 434 0.20 29.74 -16.19
C PRO A 434 -1.18 30.04 -15.58
N GLU A 435 -1.24 30.30 -14.27
CA GLU A 435 -2.50 30.53 -13.56
C GLU A 435 -2.64 31.96 -13.00
N ASN A 436 -1.62 32.83 -13.19
CA ASN A 436 -1.61 34.16 -12.59
C ASN A 436 -1.56 35.31 -13.63
N PRO A 437 -2.52 36.26 -13.61
CA PRO A 437 -2.51 37.45 -14.49
C PRO A 437 -1.46 38.52 -14.13
N LEU A 438 -0.81 38.44 -12.95
CA LEU A 438 0.29 39.35 -12.57
C LEU A 438 1.64 38.96 -13.18
N LEU A 439 1.76 37.71 -13.63
CA LEU A 439 2.87 37.25 -14.46
C LEU A 439 2.48 37.56 -15.91
N ASN A 440 2.77 38.78 -16.36
CA ASN A 440 2.80 39.13 -17.77
C ASN A 440 3.92 38.30 -18.45
N LEU A 441 3.68 37.00 -18.62
CA LEU A 441 4.42 36.18 -19.55
C LEU A 441 3.86 36.57 -20.92
N ASP A 442 4.67 37.20 -21.77
CA ASP A 442 4.32 37.70 -23.11
C ASP A 442 3.74 36.63 -24.07
N SER A 443 3.53 35.41 -23.59
CA SER A 443 2.65 34.43 -24.19
C SER A 443 1.76 33.76 -23.15
N ASN A 444 0.46 34.10 -23.14
CA ASN A 444 -0.62 33.33 -22.49
C ASN A 444 -0.81 31.91 -23.11
N LYS A 445 0.21 31.35 -23.76
CA LYS A 445 0.16 30.05 -24.40
C LYS A 445 0.79 29.00 -23.47
N PRO A 446 0.13 27.85 -23.28
CA PRO A 446 0.73 26.75 -22.55
C PRO A 446 2.04 26.34 -23.20
N ASN A 447 3.12 26.30 -22.43
CA ASN A 447 4.42 25.84 -22.89
C ASN A 447 4.53 24.34 -22.61
N SER A 448 5.05 23.56 -23.56
CA SER A 448 5.20 22.12 -23.42
C SER A 448 6.66 21.74 -23.54
N ASN A 449 7.21 21.11 -22.50
CA ASN A 449 8.58 20.61 -22.51
C ASN A 449 8.60 19.09 -22.39
N LYS A 450 9.43 18.43 -23.20
CA LYS A 450 9.75 17.01 -23.00
C LYS A 450 10.69 16.91 -21.81
N ALA A 451 10.30 16.13 -20.81
CA ALA A 451 11.15 15.82 -19.67
C ALA A 451 11.66 14.39 -19.82
N ASP A 452 12.97 14.19 -19.72
CA ASP A 452 13.56 12.87 -19.62
C ASP A 452 13.67 12.49 -18.15
N LEU A 453 12.81 11.58 -17.70
CA LEU A 453 12.69 11.20 -16.30
C LEU A 453 13.22 9.79 -16.09
N HIS A 454 14.33 9.71 -15.37
CA HIS A 454 14.97 8.47 -14.99
C HIS A 454 14.98 8.34 -13.48
N TYR A 455 14.45 7.26 -12.94
CA TYR A 455 14.41 7.04 -11.49
C TYR A 455 14.76 5.62 -11.10
N VAL A 456 15.27 5.49 -9.88
CA VAL A 456 15.49 4.21 -9.22
C VAL A 456 14.53 4.13 -8.04
N ALA A 457 13.74 3.08 -7.95
CA ALA A 457 12.94 2.74 -6.79
C ALA A 457 13.59 1.56 -6.07
N SER A 458 13.63 1.59 -4.75
CA SER A 458 14.08 0.46 -3.94
C SER A 458 13.24 0.32 -2.69
N GLY A 459 13.00 -0.91 -2.27
CA GLY A 459 12.19 -1.15 -1.09
C GLY A 459 11.97 -2.60 -0.77
N LEU A 460 10.86 -2.84 -0.07
CA LEU A 460 10.44 -4.16 0.35
C LEU A 460 9.16 -4.56 -0.39
N ARG A 461 9.08 -5.85 -0.68
CA ARG A 461 7.93 -6.48 -1.30
C ARG A 461 7.59 -7.74 -0.51
N LEU A 462 6.32 -7.92 -0.19
CA LEU A 462 5.82 -9.16 0.38
C LEU A 462 5.27 -10.02 -0.76
N THR A 463 5.85 -11.19 -0.95
CA THR A 463 5.64 -12.07 -2.09
C THR A 463 4.88 -13.31 -1.63
N ALA A 464 3.79 -13.66 -2.30
CA ALA A 464 3.10 -14.94 -2.14
C ALA A 464 3.27 -15.79 -3.40
N TYR A 465 3.76 -17.01 -3.24
CA TYR A 465 3.94 -17.98 -4.31
C TYR A 465 2.67 -18.83 -4.50
N PHE A 466 2.36 -19.22 -5.75
CA PHE A 466 1.18 -20.00 -6.08
C PHE A 466 1.38 -21.00 -7.20
#